data_AF-A0A504KSL9-F1
#
_entry.id   AF-A0A504KSL9-F1
#
_cell.length_a   1.000
_cell.length_b   1.000
_cell.length_c   1.000
_cell.angle_alpha   90.00
_cell.angle_beta   90.00
_cell.angle_gamma   90.00
#
_symmetry.space_group_name_H-M   'P 1'
#
loop_
_entity.id
_entity.type
_entity.pdbx_description
1 polymer ?
#
loop_
_entity_poly.entity_id
_entity_poly.type
_entity_poly.pdbx_seq_one_letter_code
_entity_poly.pdbx_strand_id
1 'polypeptide(L)'
;MFSYRYDAHLVPDLLANLDPIVDGWVAYDDRAADGIFSDEPQRRRALIAAACDAGAAWVLAMDPDERLENAVAGRIGQLTGGSRRNAWGFRLREMYTPASYRVDGVWGLKMQHRLFRAYHPDRYRSPVLHGAWFPEDAGFNLRDSGLNLYHLKMIEPKRRSARRDLYNHLDPDRRMQPIGYDYLADESGAVLEAVPAGREYFPVHSDDGGLWMADLSVNEQG
;
A
#
# COMPACT_ATOMS: atom_id res chain seq x y z
N MET A 1 5.62 6.63 -6.56
CA MET A 1 6.14 7.20 -5.29
C MET A 1 5.94 6.21 -4.17
N PHE A 2 6.88 6.13 -3.24
CA PHE A 2 6.82 5.20 -2.10
C PHE A 2 7.72 5.69 -0.97
N SER A 3 7.47 5.24 0.25
CA SER A 3 8.40 5.42 1.39
C SER A 3 8.81 4.05 1.92
N TYR A 4 10.03 3.92 2.41
CA TYR A 4 10.51 2.65 2.96
C TYR A 4 11.29 2.86 4.25
N ARG A 5 11.27 1.84 5.12
CA ARG A 5 12.05 1.81 6.36
C ARG A 5 12.52 0.40 6.68
N TYR A 6 11.64 -0.40 7.29
CA TYR A 6 11.88 -1.78 7.70
C TYR A 6 11.80 -2.78 6.54
N ASP A 7 11.35 -2.31 5.39
CA ASP A 7 11.02 -3.02 4.16
C ASP A 7 11.86 -2.54 2.97
N ALA A 8 12.97 -1.84 3.25
CA ALA A 8 13.87 -1.28 2.23
C ALA A 8 14.42 -2.32 1.26
N HIS A 9 14.64 -3.55 1.70
CA HIS A 9 15.10 -4.66 0.87
C HIS A 9 14.05 -5.16 -0.13
N LEU A 10 12.78 -4.78 0.01
CA LEU A 10 11.72 -5.09 -0.96
C LEU A 10 11.66 -4.09 -2.13
N VAL A 11 12.36 -2.95 -2.00
CA VAL A 11 12.35 -1.87 -2.99
C VAL A 11 12.83 -2.31 -4.38
N PRO A 12 13.90 -3.12 -4.55
CA PRO A 12 14.32 -3.58 -5.87
C PRO A 12 13.21 -4.32 -6.64
N ASP A 13 12.50 -5.22 -5.97
CA ASP A 13 11.39 -5.96 -6.58
C ASP A 13 10.16 -5.08 -6.82
N LEU A 14 9.90 -4.09 -5.95
CA LEU A 14 8.88 -3.08 -6.21
C LEU A 14 9.23 -2.32 -7.50
N LEU A 15 10.47 -1.86 -7.65
CA LEU A 15 10.91 -1.12 -8.84
C LEU A 15 10.79 -1.99 -10.10
N ALA A 16 11.17 -3.27 -10.04
CA ALA A 16 10.98 -4.19 -11.16
C ALA A 16 9.50 -4.39 -11.54
N ASN A 17 8.58 -4.36 -10.56
CA ASN A 17 7.14 -4.41 -10.81
C ASN A 17 6.61 -3.12 -11.46
N LEU A 18 7.18 -1.97 -11.10
CA LEU A 18 6.73 -0.66 -11.56
C LEU A 18 7.39 -0.17 -12.85
N ASP A 19 8.57 -0.70 -13.21
CA ASP A 19 9.33 -0.32 -14.40
C ASP A 19 8.50 -0.24 -15.69
N PRO A 20 7.61 -1.21 -16.03
CA PRO A 20 6.79 -1.12 -17.24
C PRO A 20 5.54 -0.23 -17.09
N ILE A 21 5.32 0.40 -15.94
CA ILE A 21 4.10 1.15 -15.58
C ILE A 21 4.37 2.65 -15.47
N VAL A 22 5.53 3.07 -14.99
CA VAL A 22 5.81 4.46 -14.64
C VAL A 22 6.99 5.04 -15.41
N ASP A 23 6.94 6.34 -15.70
CA ASP A 23 8.05 7.06 -16.36
C ASP A 23 9.22 7.35 -15.39
N GLY A 24 8.99 7.21 -14.09
CA GLY A 24 9.97 7.48 -13.05
C GLY A 24 9.39 7.33 -11.64
N TRP A 25 10.25 7.47 -10.64
CA TRP A 25 9.85 7.32 -9.24
C TRP A 25 10.52 8.36 -8.34
N VAL A 26 9.84 8.65 -7.23
CA VAL A 26 10.36 9.40 -6.09
C VAL A 26 10.19 8.53 -4.87
N ALA A 27 11.21 8.50 -4.00
CA ALA A 27 11.22 7.69 -2.81
C ALA A 27 11.55 8.53 -1.57
N TYR A 28 11.02 8.13 -0.43
CA TYR A 28 11.36 8.70 0.87
C TYR A 28 12.03 7.63 1.73
N ASP A 29 13.31 7.83 2.04
CA ASP A 29 14.10 6.96 2.90
C ASP A 29 13.89 7.34 4.36
N ASP A 30 13.15 6.51 5.09
CA ASP A 30 12.79 6.77 6.48
C ASP A 30 13.63 5.95 7.48
N ARG A 31 14.74 5.34 7.03
CA ARG A 31 15.58 4.48 7.87
C ARG A 31 16.26 5.20 9.03
N ALA A 32 16.50 6.50 8.88
CA ALA A 32 17.12 7.34 9.92
C ALA A 32 16.11 7.93 10.92
N ALA A 33 14.80 7.67 10.76
CA ALA A 33 13.80 8.18 11.69
C ALA A 33 13.92 7.52 13.06
N ASP A 34 13.56 8.27 14.11
CA ASP A 34 13.45 7.77 15.48
C ASP A 34 12.04 7.20 15.75
N GLY A 35 11.93 6.37 16.79
CA GLY A 35 10.66 5.79 17.22
C GLY A 35 10.13 4.65 16.33
N ILE A 36 9.03 4.04 16.77
CA ILE A 36 8.40 2.85 16.14
C ILE A 36 7.67 3.22 14.85
N PHE A 37 7.15 4.45 14.76
CA PHE A 37 6.38 4.95 13.62
C PHE A 37 6.70 6.44 13.40
N SER A 38 6.96 6.83 12.14
CA SER A 38 7.24 8.21 11.75
C SER A 38 5.98 8.93 11.27
N ASP A 39 6.01 10.26 11.22
CA ASP A 39 4.88 11.10 10.79
C ASP A 39 4.49 10.82 9.32
N GLU A 40 3.53 9.93 9.12
CA GLU A 40 3.02 9.54 7.80
C GLU A 40 2.49 10.73 7.00
N PRO A 41 1.65 11.64 7.55
CA PRO A 41 1.24 12.84 6.85
C PRO A 41 2.41 13.68 6.31
N GLN A 42 3.46 13.88 7.11
CA GLN A 42 4.65 14.61 6.67
C GLN A 42 5.36 13.90 5.50
N ARG A 43 5.63 12.59 5.62
CA ARG A 43 6.27 11.82 4.54
C ARG A 43 5.47 11.87 3.25
N ARG A 44 4.15 11.66 3.34
CA ARG A 44 3.27 11.68 2.16
C ARG A 44 3.25 13.06 1.50
N ARG A 45 3.19 14.16 2.27
CA ARG A 45 3.28 15.53 1.73
C ARG A 45 4.61 15.74 0.99
N ALA A 46 5.72 15.28 1.55
CA ALA A 46 7.04 15.39 0.91
C ALA A 46 7.10 14.62 -0.42
N LEU A 47 6.57 13.39 -0.47
CA LEU A 47 6.48 12.60 -1.69
C LEU A 47 5.62 13.28 -2.79
N ILE A 48 4.47 13.84 -2.41
CA ILE A 48 3.59 14.55 -3.35
C ILE A 48 4.30 15.80 -3.90
N ALA A 49 5.00 16.55 -3.03
CA ALA A 49 5.78 17.71 -3.45
C ALA A 49 6.87 17.31 -4.45
N ALA A 50 7.67 16.29 -4.12
CA ALA A 50 8.73 15.79 -5.00
C ALA A 50 8.18 15.31 -6.36
N ALA A 51 7.02 14.64 -6.38
CA ALA A 51 6.37 14.23 -7.62
C ALA A 51 5.91 15.45 -8.46
N CYS A 52 5.39 16.50 -7.81
CA CYS A 52 5.01 17.73 -8.49
C CYS A 52 6.23 18.48 -9.05
N ASP A 53 7.31 18.59 -8.28
CA ASP A 53 8.55 19.26 -8.70
C ASP A 53 9.21 18.54 -9.88
N ALA A 54 9.07 17.21 -9.94
CA ALA A 54 9.48 16.38 -11.08
C ALA A 54 8.55 16.49 -12.30
N GLY A 55 7.47 17.26 -12.24
CA GLY A 55 6.53 17.49 -13.34
C GLY A 55 5.54 16.35 -13.59
N ALA A 56 5.28 15.49 -12.60
CA ALA A 56 4.37 14.36 -12.77
C ALA A 56 2.93 14.83 -13.07
N ALA A 57 2.32 14.30 -14.13
CA ALA A 57 0.91 14.53 -14.45
C ALA A 57 -0.02 13.59 -13.66
N TRP A 58 0.47 12.39 -13.37
CA TRP A 58 -0.20 11.34 -12.60
C TRP A 58 0.75 10.81 -11.54
N VAL A 59 0.19 10.35 -10.44
CA VAL A 59 0.93 9.82 -9.31
C VAL A 59 0.39 8.44 -8.99
N LEU A 60 1.31 7.48 -8.86
CA LEU A 60 1.06 6.13 -8.35
C LEU A 60 1.72 6.00 -6.98
N ALA A 61 0.92 5.83 -5.93
CA ALA A 61 1.39 5.63 -4.56
C ALA A 61 1.46 4.15 -4.22
N MET A 62 2.61 3.65 -3.80
CA MET A 62 2.83 2.22 -3.52
C MET A 62 3.59 2.05 -2.21
N ASP A 63 3.38 0.92 -1.54
CA ASP A 63 4.21 0.48 -0.42
C ASP A 63 5.21 -0.61 -0.88
N PRO A 64 6.42 -0.73 -0.27
CA PRO A 64 7.45 -1.69 -0.70
C PRO A 64 7.00 -3.15 -0.73
N ASP A 65 6.03 -3.50 0.10
CA ASP A 65 5.41 -4.83 0.22
C ASP A 65 4.18 -5.02 -0.70
N GLU A 66 3.94 -4.12 -1.64
CA GLU A 66 2.84 -4.20 -2.60
C GLU A 66 3.31 -4.52 -4.02
N ARG A 67 2.50 -5.25 -4.79
CA ARG A 67 2.73 -5.53 -6.22
C ARG A 67 1.45 -5.33 -7.02
N LEU A 68 1.55 -4.64 -8.15
CA LEU A 68 0.46 -4.57 -9.12
C LEU A 68 0.45 -5.81 -10.00
N GLU A 69 -0.73 -6.24 -10.42
CA GLU A 69 -0.83 -7.30 -11.44
C GLU A 69 -0.19 -6.84 -12.77
N ASN A 70 0.42 -7.78 -13.50
CA ASN A 70 1.19 -7.51 -14.72
C ASN A 70 0.36 -6.80 -15.81
N ALA A 71 -0.95 -7.03 -15.83
CA ALA A 71 -1.87 -6.41 -16.77
C ALA A 71 -1.94 -4.88 -16.65
N VAL A 72 -1.50 -4.29 -15.53
CA VAL A 72 -1.49 -2.84 -15.35
C VAL A 72 -0.62 -2.13 -16.39
N ALA A 73 0.54 -2.70 -16.74
CA ALA A 73 1.42 -2.12 -17.76
C ALA A 73 0.71 -1.92 -19.11
N GLY A 74 -0.08 -2.90 -19.55
CA GLY A 74 -0.86 -2.81 -20.79
C GLY A 74 -2.08 -1.87 -20.71
N ARG A 75 -2.47 -1.45 -19.50
CA ARG A 75 -3.67 -0.64 -19.23
C ARG A 75 -3.34 0.79 -18.83
N ILE A 76 -2.10 1.10 -18.44
CA ILE A 76 -1.76 2.39 -17.83
C ILE A 76 -2.10 3.58 -18.73
N GLY A 77 -1.79 3.50 -20.03
CA GLY A 77 -2.12 4.58 -20.98
C GLY A 77 -3.61 4.85 -21.12
N GLN A 78 -4.47 3.84 -20.95
CA GLN A 78 -5.93 4.03 -20.93
C GLN A 78 -6.39 4.68 -19.61
N LEU A 79 -5.81 4.28 -18.48
CA LEU A 79 -6.13 4.82 -17.17
C LEU A 79 -5.74 6.30 -17.07
N THR A 80 -4.63 6.70 -17.70
CA THR A 80 -4.06 8.05 -17.62
C THR A 80 -4.37 8.94 -18.83
N GLY A 81 -4.96 8.39 -19.91
CA GLY A 81 -5.17 9.08 -21.19
C GLY A 81 -6.27 10.16 -21.24
N GLY A 82 -6.80 10.59 -20.10
CA GLY A 82 -7.89 11.57 -20.02
C GLY A 82 -7.58 12.78 -19.12
N SER A 83 -8.35 13.85 -19.29
CA SER A 83 -8.25 15.08 -18.48
C SER A 83 -9.13 15.09 -17.23
N ARG A 84 -9.89 14.02 -16.97
CA ARG A 84 -10.72 13.93 -15.76
C ARG A 84 -9.84 13.79 -14.52
N ARG A 85 -10.26 14.42 -13.41
CA ARG A 85 -9.67 14.17 -12.09
C ARG A 85 -10.18 12.82 -11.60
N ASN A 86 -9.54 11.74 -12.03
CA ASN A 86 -9.85 10.39 -11.53
C ASN A 86 -8.84 9.99 -10.47
N ALA A 87 -9.31 9.20 -9.51
CA ALA A 87 -8.48 8.35 -8.67
C ALA A 87 -8.91 6.91 -8.93
N TRP A 88 -7.99 6.11 -9.44
CA TRP A 88 -8.20 4.71 -9.79
C TRP A 88 -7.88 3.81 -8.60
N GLY A 89 -8.91 3.06 -8.22
CA GLY A 89 -8.90 1.99 -7.24
C GLY A 89 -8.39 0.69 -7.84
N PHE A 90 -7.56 0.00 -7.07
CA PHE A 90 -7.16 -1.37 -7.31
C PHE A 90 -7.75 -2.25 -6.22
N ARG A 91 -8.20 -3.44 -6.57
CA ARG A 91 -8.73 -4.40 -5.60
C ARG A 91 -7.56 -4.92 -4.78
N LEU A 92 -7.57 -4.62 -3.48
CA LEU A 92 -6.48 -5.00 -2.58
C LEU A 92 -6.64 -6.47 -2.22
N ARG A 93 -5.67 -7.28 -2.63
CA ARG A 93 -5.59 -8.72 -2.41
C ARG A 93 -4.57 -8.98 -1.32
N GLU A 94 -5.08 -9.14 -0.12
CA GLU A 94 -4.29 -9.46 1.07
C GLU A 94 -3.83 -10.92 0.94
N MET A 95 -2.56 -11.11 0.55
CA MET A 95 -2.01 -12.43 0.24
C MET A 95 -1.86 -13.22 1.54
N TYR A 96 -2.25 -14.49 1.54
CA TYR A 96 -2.09 -15.41 2.68
C TYR A 96 -1.12 -16.56 2.38
N THR A 97 -0.81 -16.75 1.10
CA THR A 97 0.32 -17.54 0.61
C THR A 97 0.94 -16.77 -0.57
N PRO A 98 2.12 -17.15 -1.10
CA PRO A 98 2.66 -16.52 -2.31
C PRO A 98 1.72 -16.58 -3.54
N ALA A 99 0.78 -17.55 -3.57
CA ALA A 99 -0.09 -17.81 -4.72
C ALA A 99 -1.59 -17.68 -4.43
N SER A 100 -2.00 -17.26 -3.23
CA SER A 100 -3.42 -17.12 -2.87
C SER A 100 -3.68 -15.97 -1.89
N TYR A 101 -4.84 -15.33 -2.01
CA TYR A 101 -5.29 -14.25 -1.13
C TYR A 101 -6.61 -14.60 -0.45
N ARG A 102 -6.90 -13.93 0.67
CA ARG A 102 -8.13 -14.13 1.42
C ARG A 102 -9.29 -13.34 0.83
N VAL A 103 -10.48 -13.94 0.77
CA VAL A 103 -11.66 -13.36 0.10
C VAL A 103 -12.93 -13.28 0.94
N ASP A 104 -12.99 -13.91 2.10
CA ASP A 104 -14.17 -13.85 2.97
C ASP A 104 -14.41 -12.45 3.55
N GLY A 105 -15.69 -12.11 3.76
CA GLY A 105 -16.11 -10.88 4.45
C GLY A 105 -15.46 -9.61 3.90
N VAL A 106 -14.81 -8.86 4.78
CA VAL A 106 -14.15 -7.59 4.43
C VAL A 106 -12.97 -7.77 3.48
N TRP A 107 -12.32 -8.93 3.47
CA TRP A 107 -11.09 -9.19 2.72
C TRP A 107 -11.34 -9.13 1.20
N GLY A 108 -12.44 -9.69 0.72
CA GLY A 108 -12.81 -9.66 -0.70
C GLY A 108 -13.26 -8.28 -1.22
N LEU A 109 -13.54 -7.34 -0.31
CA LEU A 109 -14.13 -6.02 -0.62
C LEU A 109 -13.11 -4.87 -0.59
N LYS A 110 -11.86 -5.13 -0.16
CA LYS A 110 -10.85 -4.07 -0.01
C LYS A 110 -10.45 -3.47 -1.35
N MET A 111 -10.35 -2.14 -1.38
CA MET A 111 -9.92 -1.38 -2.56
C MET A 111 -9.07 -0.19 -2.12
N GLN A 112 -7.98 0.05 -2.86
CA GLN A 112 -7.04 1.15 -2.60
C GLN A 112 -6.91 2.05 -3.83
N HIS A 113 -7.20 3.33 -3.66
CA HIS A 113 -7.09 4.33 -4.73
C HIS A 113 -5.67 4.87 -4.81
N ARG A 114 -4.81 4.14 -5.53
CA ARG A 114 -3.35 4.39 -5.58
C ARG A 114 -2.89 5.22 -6.78
N LEU A 115 -3.63 5.23 -7.88
CA LEU A 115 -3.29 5.99 -9.10
C LEU A 115 -4.23 7.19 -9.25
N PHE A 116 -3.71 8.41 -9.18
CA PHE A 116 -4.54 9.60 -9.26
C PHE A 116 -3.82 10.74 -9.99
N ARG A 117 -4.60 11.67 -10.53
CA ARG A 117 -4.04 12.85 -11.18
C ARG A 117 -3.29 13.72 -10.17
N ALA A 118 -2.10 14.20 -10.53
CA ALA A 118 -1.29 15.04 -9.67
C ALA A 118 -2.05 16.30 -9.24
N TYR A 119 -1.74 16.80 -8.05
CA TYR A 119 -2.34 17.98 -7.46
C TYR A 119 -1.32 18.70 -6.57
N HIS A 120 -1.50 20.00 -6.36
CA HIS A 120 -0.56 20.81 -5.58
C HIS A 120 -0.43 20.30 -4.14
N PRO A 121 0.79 20.10 -3.60
CA PRO A 121 1.01 19.48 -2.28
C PRO A 121 0.33 20.22 -1.13
N ASP A 122 0.14 21.53 -1.24
CA ASP A 122 -0.60 22.31 -0.24
C ASP A 122 -2.07 21.96 -0.11
N ARG A 123 -2.62 21.11 -0.98
CA ARG A 123 -3.96 20.56 -0.78
C ARG A 123 -3.99 19.30 0.07
N TYR A 124 -2.84 18.66 0.31
CA TYR A 124 -2.80 17.45 1.14
C TYR A 124 -3.18 17.79 2.59
N ARG A 125 -4.21 17.12 3.10
CA ARG A 125 -4.85 17.42 4.40
C ARG A 125 -5.20 16.16 5.20
N SER A 126 -4.54 15.04 4.93
CA SER A 126 -4.89 13.77 5.60
C SER A 126 -4.50 13.85 7.09
N PRO A 127 -5.46 13.84 8.03
CA PRO A 127 -5.18 14.06 9.45
C PRO A 127 -4.91 12.76 10.23
N VAL A 128 -4.98 11.60 9.59
CA VAL A 128 -5.04 10.29 10.29
C VAL A 128 -4.27 9.21 9.52
N LEU A 129 -3.71 8.26 10.27
CA LEU A 129 -3.26 6.96 9.76
C LEU A 129 -4.36 6.34 8.90
N HIS A 130 -4.00 5.71 7.77
CA HIS A 130 -4.93 5.10 6.80
C HIS A 130 -5.76 6.08 5.95
N GLY A 131 -5.55 7.39 6.05
CA GLY A 131 -6.26 8.34 5.18
C GLY A 131 -5.88 8.21 3.71
N ALA A 132 -6.70 8.77 2.82
CA ALA A 132 -6.46 8.75 1.39
C ALA A 132 -5.16 9.48 1.00
N TRP A 133 -4.57 9.07 -0.13
CA TRP A 133 -3.38 9.72 -0.72
C TRP A 133 -3.69 11.04 -1.43
N PHE A 134 -4.96 11.44 -1.47
CA PHE A 134 -5.42 12.67 -2.10
C PHE A 134 -6.47 13.34 -1.19
N PRO A 135 -6.70 14.65 -1.35
CA PRO A 135 -7.66 15.38 -0.53
C PRO A 135 -9.09 14.95 -0.90
N GLU A 136 -9.94 14.72 0.09
CA GLU A 136 -11.34 14.36 -0.14
C GLU A 136 -12.09 15.48 -0.90
N ASP A 137 -11.72 16.74 -0.65
CA ASP A 137 -12.28 17.93 -1.29
C ASP A 137 -11.73 18.21 -2.70
N ALA A 138 -10.85 17.36 -3.22
CA ALA A 138 -10.20 17.58 -4.51
C ALA A 138 -11.05 17.22 -5.73
N GLY A 139 -12.28 16.74 -5.51
CA GLY A 139 -13.24 16.44 -6.57
C GLY A 139 -12.78 15.27 -7.45
N PHE A 140 -12.04 14.32 -6.87
CA PHE A 140 -11.65 13.10 -7.58
C PHE A 140 -12.86 12.21 -7.81
N ASN A 141 -13.00 11.73 -9.04
CA ASN A 141 -13.91 10.65 -9.37
C ASN A 141 -13.22 9.34 -9.01
N LEU A 142 -13.70 8.69 -7.95
CA LEU A 142 -13.26 7.36 -7.56
C LEU A 142 -13.74 6.33 -8.58
N ARG A 143 -12.84 5.49 -9.09
CA ARG A 143 -13.13 4.52 -10.15
C ARG A 143 -12.45 3.20 -9.87
N ASP A 144 -13.16 2.08 -9.98
CA ASP A 144 -12.53 0.75 -10.00
C ASP A 144 -11.79 0.55 -11.34
N SER A 145 -10.49 0.25 -11.28
CA SER A 145 -9.70 -0.10 -12.47
C SER A 145 -10.04 -1.48 -13.03
N GLY A 146 -10.61 -2.36 -12.21
CA GLY A 146 -10.82 -3.79 -12.47
C GLY A 146 -9.57 -4.66 -12.25
N LEU A 147 -8.48 -4.04 -11.79
CA LEU A 147 -7.15 -4.63 -11.65
C LEU A 147 -6.81 -4.86 -10.16
N ASN A 148 -5.88 -5.78 -9.90
CA ASN A 148 -5.48 -6.15 -8.54
C ASN A 148 -4.20 -5.43 -8.07
N LEU A 149 -4.16 -5.21 -6.75
CA LEU A 149 -3.00 -4.81 -5.98
C LEU A 149 -2.78 -5.88 -4.91
N TYR A 150 -1.65 -6.57 -4.95
CA TYR A 150 -1.28 -7.65 -4.03
C TYR A 150 -0.48 -7.08 -2.87
N HIS A 151 -0.87 -7.39 -1.64
CA HIS A 151 -0.16 -6.96 -0.44
C HIS A 151 0.52 -8.17 0.22
N LEU A 152 1.85 -8.18 0.14
CA LEU A 152 2.71 -9.34 0.43
C LEU A 152 2.99 -9.50 1.93
N LYS A 153 2.93 -8.43 2.72
CA LYS A 153 3.18 -8.49 4.17
C LYS A 153 2.21 -9.42 4.89
N MET A 154 1.02 -9.64 4.32
CA MET A 154 0.06 -10.56 4.88
C MET A 154 0.38 -12.03 4.62
N ILE A 155 1.40 -12.40 3.85
CA ILE A 155 1.69 -13.82 3.53
C ILE A 155 2.08 -14.61 4.77
N GLU A 156 2.88 -14.01 5.66
CA GLU A 156 3.43 -14.70 6.82
C GLU A 156 2.58 -14.48 8.09
N PRO A 157 2.19 -15.55 8.81
CA PRO A 157 1.40 -15.42 10.05
C PRO A 157 2.03 -14.50 11.09
N LYS A 158 3.37 -14.54 11.24
CA LYS A 158 4.09 -13.67 12.17
C LYS A 158 3.95 -12.19 11.83
N ARG A 159 3.94 -11.83 10.54
CA ARG A 159 3.76 -10.45 10.07
C ARG A 159 2.32 -9.99 10.29
N ARG A 160 1.33 -10.89 10.12
CA ARG A 160 -0.08 -10.61 10.45
C ARG A 160 -0.26 -10.27 11.93
N SER A 161 0.30 -11.09 12.81
CA SER A 161 0.29 -10.85 14.27
C SER A 161 1.00 -9.56 14.65
N ALA A 162 2.22 -9.33 14.16
CA ALA A 162 2.96 -8.11 14.44
C ALA A 162 2.25 -6.85 13.92
N ARG A 163 1.56 -6.94 12.78
CA ARG A 163 0.75 -5.84 12.24
C ARG A 163 -0.47 -5.52 13.11
N ARG A 164 -1.18 -6.55 13.59
CA ARG A 164 -2.24 -6.37 14.60
C ARG A 164 -1.69 -5.63 15.82
N ASP A 165 -0.59 -6.12 16.37
CA ASP A 165 -0.01 -5.60 17.61
C ASP A 165 0.46 -4.14 17.42
N LEU A 166 1.12 -3.84 16.30
CA LEU A 166 1.52 -2.48 15.94
C LEU A 166 0.33 -1.53 15.85
N TYR A 167 -0.75 -1.92 15.18
CA TYR A 167 -1.91 -1.04 15.05
C TYR A 167 -2.69 -0.89 16.36
N ASN A 168 -2.80 -1.94 17.17
CA ASN A 168 -3.35 -1.83 18.53
C ASN A 168 -2.51 -0.87 19.41
N HIS A 169 -1.18 -0.82 19.21
CA HIS A 169 -0.31 0.14 19.90
C HIS A 169 -0.50 1.58 19.39
N LEU A 170 -0.67 1.78 18.08
CA LEU A 170 -0.82 3.11 17.46
C LEU A 170 -2.23 3.71 17.63
N ASP A 171 -3.26 2.88 17.78
CA ASP A 171 -4.66 3.29 17.93
C ASP A 171 -5.33 2.48 19.06
N PRO A 172 -4.87 2.64 20.33
CA PRO A 172 -5.35 1.83 21.46
C PRO A 172 -6.84 2.05 21.78
N ASP A 173 -7.34 3.24 21.46
CA ASP A 173 -8.74 3.64 21.67
C ASP A 173 -9.63 3.32 20.45
N ARG A 174 -9.09 2.71 19.38
CA ARG A 174 -9.82 2.38 18.14
C ARG A 174 -10.53 3.58 17.50
N ARG A 175 -9.93 4.77 17.63
CA ARG A 175 -10.46 6.02 17.06
C ARG A 175 -10.34 6.03 15.54
N MET A 176 -9.31 5.37 15.02
CA MET A 176 -9.03 5.31 13.58
C MET A 176 -9.73 4.12 12.92
N GLN A 177 -9.78 2.97 13.60
CA GLN A 177 -10.51 1.79 13.12
C GLN A 177 -11.42 1.21 14.23
N PRO A 178 -12.71 1.59 14.27
CA PRO A 178 -13.62 1.21 15.36
C PRO A 178 -13.80 -0.30 15.58
N ILE A 179 -13.67 -1.10 14.53
CA ILE A 179 -13.76 -2.57 14.63
C ILE A 179 -12.51 -3.21 15.28
N GLY A 180 -11.45 -2.42 15.52
CA GLY A 180 -10.15 -2.89 15.99
C GLY A 180 -9.33 -3.58 14.91
N TYR A 181 -8.20 -4.18 15.32
CA TYR A 181 -7.21 -4.77 14.42
C TYR A 181 -7.03 -6.28 14.59
N ASP A 182 -7.71 -6.89 15.57
CA ASP A 182 -7.54 -8.31 15.92
C ASP A 182 -7.85 -9.26 14.75
N TYR A 183 -8.79 -8.85 13.90
CA TYR A 183 -9.16 -9.58 12.68
C TYR A 183 -7.99 -9.80 11.71
N LEU A 184 -6.93 -8.98 11.77
CA LEU A 184 -5.75 -9.13 10.90
C LEU A 184 -5.01 -10.46 11.11
N ALA A 185 -5.03 -10.97 12.35
CA ALA A 185 -4.35 -12.21 12.73
C ALA A 185 -5.32 -13.38 12.95
N ASP A 186 -6.63 -13.16 12.85
CA ASP A 186 -7.63 -14.23 12.95
C ASP A 186 -7.75 -14.97 11.62
N GLU A 187 -7.45 -16.26 11.61
CA GLU A 187 -7.52 -17.13 10.42
C GLU A 187 -8.75 -18.04 10.42
N SER A 188 -9.59 -17.94 11.45
CA SER A 188 -10.78 -18.77 11.60
C SER A 188 -11.73 -18.56 10.42
N GLY A 189 -12.06 -19.67 9.74
CA GLY A 189 -12.96 -19.63 8.59
C GLY A 189 -12.41 -18.90 7.36
N ALA A 190 -11.10 -18.68 7.27
CA ALA A 190 -10.50 -18.03 6.12
C ALA A 190 -10.80 -18.77 4.82
N VAL A 191 -11.31 -18.05 3.83
CA VAL A 191 -11.53 -18.56 2.47
C VAL A 191 -10.46 -17.95 1.57
N LEU A 192 -9.66 -18.82 0.95
CA LEU A 192 -8.58 -18.40 0.06
C LEU A 192 -8.96 -18.65 -1.41
N GLU A 193 -8.60 -17.70 -2.26
CA GLU A 193 -8.67 -17.82 -3.71
C GLU A 193 -7.25 -17.80 -4.27
N ALA A 194 -6.95 -18.71 -5.19
CA ALA A 194 -5.69 -18.70 -5.91
C ALA A 194 -5.62 -17.48 -6.84
N VAL A 195 -4.42 -16.94 -7.04
CA VAL A 195 -4.20 -15.90 -8.06
C VAL A 195 -4.58 -16.48 -9.42
N PRO A 196 -5.59 -15.92 -10.12
CA PRO A 196 -6.02 -16.48 -11.40
C PRO A 196 -4.93 -16.34 -12.47
N ALA A 197 -4.93 -17.29 -13.41
CA ALA A 197 -4.05 -17.21 -14.57
C ALA A 197 -4.28 -15.89 -15.35
N GLY A 198 -3.20 -15.21 -15.73
CA GLY A 198 -3.23 -13.89 -16.39
C GLY A 198 -3.45 -12.71 -15.45
N ARG A 199 -3.53 -12.94 -14.13
CA ARG A 199 -3.59 -11.90 -13.08
C ARG A 199 -2.37 -11.93 -12.16
N GLU A 200 -1.31 -12.60 -12.56
CA GLU A 200 -0.08 -12.68 -11.78
C GLU A 200 0.62 -11.32 -11.68
N TYR A 201 1.57 -11.23 -10.75
CA TYR A 201 2.48 -10.11 -10.61
C TYR A 201 3.93 -10.59 -10.76
N PHE A 202 4.81 -9.67 -11.12
CA PHE A 202 6.25 -9.90 -11.23
C PHE A 202 7.02 -8.79 -10.50
N PRO A 203 8.14 -9.08 -9.83
CA PRO A 203 8.69 -10.42 -9.56
C PRO A 203 7.78 -11.26 -8.65
N VAL A 204 7.90 -12.60 -8.76
CA VAL A 204 7.25 -13.51 -7.81
C VAL A 204 7.88 -13.31 -6.44
N HIS A 205 7.04 -13.22 -5.40
CA HIS A 205 7.53 -13.03 -4.05
C HIS A 205 8.37 -14.22 -3.57
N SER A 206 9.57 -13.92 -3.07
CA SER A 206 10.40 -14.82 -2.28
C SER A 206 10.48 -14.30 -0.85
N ASP A 207 10.14 -15.15 0.13
CA ASP A 207 10.20 -14.75 1.52
C ASP A 207 11.66 -14.66 2.01
N ASP A 208 11.95 -13.64 2.79
CA ASP A 208 13.26 -13.33 3.38
C ASP A 208 13.33 -13.63 4.90
N GLY A 209 12.22 -14.02 5.50
CA GLY A 209 12.05 -14.23 6.93
C GLY A 209 11.95 -12.94 7.77
N GLY A 210 12.05 -11.75 7.18
CA GLY A 210 12.01 -10.46 7.89
C GLY A 210 10.61 -10.06 8.36
N LEU A 211 10.50 -9.16 9.34
CA LEU A 211 9.19 -8.69 9.84
C LEU A 211 8.59 -7.53 9.03
N TRP A 212 9.44 -6.74 8.38
CA TRP A 212 9.07 -5.59 7.53
C TRP A 212 8.30 -4.47 8.24
N MET A 213 8.43 -4.42 9.57
CA MET A 213 7.88 -3.40 10.44
C MET A 213 8.63 -3.43 11.78
N ALA A 214 8.35 -2.44 12.63
CA ALA A 214 8.87 -2.43 13.99
C ALA A 214 8.42 -3.68 14.77
N ASP A 215 9.35 -4.29 15.50
CA ASP A 215 9.07 -5.40 16.40
C ASP A 215 8.80 -4.86 17.80
N LEU A 216 7.53 -4.92 18.22
CA LEU A 216 7.14 -4.47 19.55
C LEU A 216 7.58 -5.43 20.66
N SER A 217 7.82 -6.70 20.36
CA SER A 217 8.21 -7.70 21.36
C SER A 217 9.62 -7.47 21.92
N VAL A 218 10.47 -6.78 21.17
CA VAL A 218 11.84 -6.43 21.59
C VAL A 218 11.85 -5.24 22.55
N ASN A 219 10.84 -4.37 22.50
CA ASN A 219 10.75 -3.16 23.33
C ASN A 219 10.18 -3.42 24.73
N GLU A 220 9.59 -4.58 25.00
CA GLU A 220 9.07 -4.96 26.33
C GLU A 220 10.13 -5.55 27.27
N GLN A 221 11.38 -5.73 26.80
CA GLN A 221 12.51 -6.26 27.59
C GLN A 221 13.50 -5.17 28.04
N GLY A 222 13.14 -3.89 27.91
CA GLY A 222 13.98 -2.73 28.28
C GLY A 222 13.49 -1.98 29.52
#